data_AF-A0ABC9SV10-F1
#
_entry.id   AF-A0ABC9SV10-F1
#
_cell.length_a   1.000
_cell.length_b   1.000
_cell.length_c   1.000
_cell.angle_alpha   90.00
_cell.angle_beta   90.00
_cell.angle_gamma   90.00
#
_symmetry.space_group_name_H-M   'P 1'
#
loop_
_entity.id
_entity.type
_entity.pdbx_description
1 polymer ?
#
loop_
_entity_poly.entity_id
_entity_poly.type
_entity_poly.pdbx_seq_one_letter_code
_entity_poly.pdbx_strand_id
1 'polypeptide(L)'
;MAILQSPIKEKFESLVNQSNDEFDKGNHNESITLLEEAWSILPNPKGIYNESYDLVNDIIDTCFIVKDFKTAKKWSDKMFLTGFMRIDTGEKEFISGKVAYELGDLVIAKEFFNFANKKSEGRCFEDEDVKYLKFFKS
;
A
#
# COMPACT_ATOMS: atom_id res chain seq x y z
N MET A 1 -10.21 12.01 -12.17
CA MET A 1 -10.26 11.41 -10.83
C MET A 1 -11.45 11.99 -10.09
N ALA A 2 -12.17 11.17 -9.33
CA ALA A 2 -13.34 11.61 -8.57
C ALA A 2 -12.92 12.29 -7.27
N ILE A 3 -13.76 13.20 -6.78
CA ILE A 3 -13.54 13.93 -5.53
C ILE A 3 -14.55 13.42 -4.50
N LEU A 4 -14.08 13.01 -3.32
CA LEU A 4 -14.96 12.69 -2.20
C LEU A 4 -15.79 13.91 -1.79
N GLN A 5 -17.09 13.72 -1.61
CA GLN A 5 -18.01 14.78 -1.18
C GLN A 5 -18.30 14.65 0.31
N SER A 6 -18.61 15.77 0.98
CA SER A 6 -19.15 15.75 2.33
C SER A 6 -20.51 15.02 2.36
N PRO A 7 -20.84 14.28 3.43
CA PRO A 7 -20.09 14.16 4.69
C PRO A 7 -18.99 13.08 4.69
N ILE A 8 -18.89 12.26 3.63
CA ILE A 8 -17.94 11.14 3.57
C ILE A 8 -16.50 11.65 3.62
N LYS A 9 -16.21 12.73 2.88
CA LYS A 9 -14.88 13.36 2.87
C LYS A 9 -14.41 13.74 4.28
N GLU A 10 -15.24 14.46 5.03
CA GLU A 10 -14.92 14.90 6.39
C GLU A 10 -14.69 13.73 7.34
N LYS A 11 -15.53 12.69 7.24
CA LYS A 11 -15.33 11.47 8.04
C LYS A 11 -14.02 10.76 7.67
N PHE A 12 -13.70 10.66 6.39
CA PHE A 12 -12.46 10.04 5.90
C PHE A 12 -11.23 10.79 6.41
N GLU A 13 -11.20 12.12 6.25
CA GLU A 13 -10.10 12.97 6.72
C GLU A 13 -9.95 12.88 8.25
N SER A 14 -11.06 12.84 8.99
CA SER A 14 -11.02 12.64 10.44
C SER A 14 -10.38 11.31 10.85
N LEU A 15 -10.70 10.20 10.17
CA LEU A 15 -10.13 8.89 10.46
C LEU A 15 -8.64 8.82 10.11
N VAL A 16 -8.24 9.39 8.98
CA VAL A 16 -6.83 9.46 8.58
C VAL A 16 -6.02 10.32 9.56
N ASN A 17 -6.54 11.47 9.98
CA ASN A 17 -5.87 12.31 10.98
C ASN A 17 -5.70 11.60 12.33
N GLN A 18 -6.74 10.89 12.80
CA GLN A 18 -6.64 10.09 14.01
C GLN A 18 -5.62 8.96 13.86
N SER A 19 -5.58 8.30 12.69
CA SER A 19 -4.57 7.29 12.38
C SER A 19 -3.16 7.86 12.50
N ASN A 20 -2.92 9.05 11.93
CA ASN A 20 -1.62 9.71 12.00
C ASN A 20 -1.25 10.04 13.46
N ASP A 21 -2.19 10.53 14.26
CA ASP A 21 -1.96 10.80 15.69
C ASP A 21 -1.59 9.52 16.45
N GLU A 22 -2.23 8.39 16.15
CA GLU A 22 -1.89 7.09 16.76
C GLU A 22 -0.56 6.53 16.25
N PHE A 23 -0.25 6.75 14.96
CA PHE A 23 1.04 6.38 14.37
C PHE A 23 2.20 7.12 15.06
N ASP A 24 2.07 8.44 15.25
CA ASP A 24 3.08 9.28 15.90
C ASP A 24 3.31 8.90 17.37
N LYS A 25 2.30 8.35 18.03
CA LYS A 25 2.39 7.79 19.39
C LYS A 25 3.03 6.38 19.43
N GLY A 26 3.29 5.76 18.28
CA GLY A 26 3.76 4.38 18.17
C GLY A 26 2.66 3.32 18.26
N ASN A 27 1.38 3.72 18.28
CA ASN A 27 0.23 2.84 18.35
C ASN A 27 -0.16 2.33 16.95
N HIS A 28 0.80 1.70 16.26
CA HIS A 28 0.68 1.34 14.85
C HIS A 28 -0.50 0.41 14.52
N ASN A 29 -0.87 -0.51 15.41
CA ASN A 29 -2.04 -1.38 15.19
C ASN A 29 -3.37 -0.61 15.24
N GLU A 30 -3.44 0.44 16.08
CA GLU A 30 -4.60 1.31 16.14
C GLU A 30 -4.67 2.20 14.89
N SER A 31 -3.53 2.73 14.45
CA SER A 31 -3.40 3.42 13.17
C SER A 31 -3.92 2.56 12.01
N ILE A 32 -3.49 1.30 11.90
CA ILE A 32 -4.00 0.37 10.89
C ILE A 32 -5.53 0.27 10.99
N THR A 33 -6.07 0.01 12.18
CA THR A 33 -7.53 -0.14 12.40
C THR A 33 -8.32 1.08 11.91
N LEU A 34 -7.84 2.29 12.21
CA LEU A 34 -8.46 3.55 11.76
C LEU A 34 -8.40 3.70 10.23
N LEU A 35 -7.29 3.32 9.60
CA LEU A 35 -7.16 3.30 8.14
C LEU A 35 -8.06 2.23 7.49
N GLU A 36 -8.26 1.07 8.13
CA GLU A 36 -9.22 0.06 7.66
C GLU A 36 -10.66 0.60 7.73
N GLU A 37 -11.02 1.36 8.78
CA GLU A 37 -12.31 2.05 8.85
C GLU A 37 -12.44 3.08 7.72
N ALA A 38 -11.40 3.89 7.48
CA ALA A 38 -11.40 4.87 6.40
C ALA A 38 -11.57 4.22 5.02
N TRP A 39 -10.96 3.06 4.79
CA TRP A 39 -11.19 2.26 3.58
C TRP A 39 -12.65 1.84 3.44
N SER A 40 -13.29 1.40 4.54
CA SER A 40 -14.65 0.87 4.52
C SER A 40 -15.68 1.90 4.04
N ILE A 41 -15.46 3.19 4.32
CA ILE A 41 -16.40 4.26 3.98
C ILE A 41 -16.23 4.82 2.56
N LEU A 42 -15.10 4.53 1.89
CA LEU A 42 -14.87 4.98 0.51
C LEU A 42 -15.96 4.42 -0.44
N PRO A 43 -16.58 5.23 -1.30
CA PRO A 43 -17.55 4.72 -2.27
C PRO A 43 -16.91 3.79 -3.30
N ASN A 44 -17.73 2.91 -3.89
CA ASN A 44 -17.30 2.11 -5.03
C ASN A 44 -17.54 2.87 -6.36
N PRO A 45 -16.68 2.69 -7.36
CA PRO A 45 -15.44 1.91 -7.34
C PRO A 45 -14.29 2.68 -6.64
N LYS A 46 -13.67 2.10 -5.60
CA LYS A 46 -12.69 2.83 -4.76
C LYS A 46 -11.51 3.41 -5.55
N GLY A 47 -11.09 2.74 -6.62
CA GLY A 47 -9.94 3.16 -7.44
C GLY A 47 -10.09 4.47 -8.20
N ILE A 48 -11.28 5.07 -8.29
CA ILE A 48 -11.43 6.39 -8.93
C ILE A 48 -11.07 7.56 -8.01
N TYR A 49 -10.92 7.30 -6.70
CA TYR A 49 -10.53 8.27 -5.67
C TYR A 49 -9.02 8.18 -5.41
N ASN A 50 -8.33 9.31 -5.30
CA ASN A 50 -6.86 9.33 -5.07
C ASN A 50 -6.53 8.74 -3.70
N GLU A 51 -7.36 9.08 -2.72
CA GLU A 51 -7.27 8.69 -1.33
C GLU A 51 -7.13 7.16 -1.17
N SER A 52 -7.73 6.40 -2.10
CA SER A 52 -7.69 4.94 -2.06
C SER A 52 -6.27 4.38 -2.17
N TYR A 53 -5.41 4.99 -2.99
CA TYR A 53 -4.05 4.48 -3.19
C TYR A 53 -3.20 4.74 -1.96
N ASP A 54 -3.16 6.01 -1.53
CA ASP A 54 -2.30 6.46 -0.43
C ASP A 54 -2.68 5.72 0.86
N LEU A 55 -3.98 5.61 1.15
CA LEU A 55 -4.48 4.85 2.31
C LEU A 55 -4.02 3.38 2.31
N VAL A 56 -4.12 2.68 1.17
CA VAL A 56 -3.69 1.27 1.09
C VAL A 56 -2.17 1.17 1.25
N ASN A 57 -1.42 2.13 0.71
CA ASN A 57 0.02 2.18 0.88
C ASN A 57 0.41 2.40 2.35
N ASP A 58 -0.21 3.36 3.03
CA ASP A 58 0.03 3.67 4.44
C ASP A 58 -0.23 2.47 5.35
N ILE A 59 -1.28 1.70 5.09
CA ILE A 59 -1.56 0.46 5.83
C ILE A 59 -0.43 -0.55 5.63
N ILE A 60 0.01 -0.76 4.38
CA ILE A 60 1.07 -1.72 4.07
C ILE A 60 2.37 -1.28 4.73
N ASP A 61 2.79 -0.03 4.55
CA ASP A 61 4.03 0.50 5.15
C ASP A 61 3.99 0.40 6.68
N THR A 62 2.85 0.68 7.31
CA THR A 62 2.67 0.48 8.76
C THR A 62 2.78 -1.00 9.14
N CYS A 63 2.23 -1.92 8.34
CA CYS A 63 2.41 -3.36 8.52
C CYS A 63 3.88 -3.79 8.44
N PHE A 64 4.70 -3.16 7.58
CA PHE A 64 6.15 -3.42 7.52
C PHE A 64 6.86 -2.99 8.81
N ILE A 65 6.45 -1.88 9.42
CA ILE A 65 7.00 -1.41 10.70
C ILE A 65 6.74 -2.43 11.82
N VAL A 66 5.50 -2.92 11.95
CA VAL A 66 5.13 -3.91 12.98
C VAL A 66 5.41 -5.36 12.58
N LYS A 67 5.89 -5.60 11.35
CA LYS A 67 6.15 -6.91 10.74
C LYS A 67 4.91 -7.82 10.66
N ASP A 68 3.72 -7.24 10.51
CA ASP A 68 2.48 -7.99 10.24
C ASP A 68 2.30 -8.20 8.74
N PHE A 69 3.13 -9.07 8.17
CA PHE A 69 3.09 -9.35 6.72
C PHE A 69 1.83 -10.11 6.28
N LYS A 70 1.11 -10.75 7.21
CA LYS A 70 -0.18 -11.38 6.89
C LYS A 70 -1.24 -10.32 6.60
N THR A 71 -1.28 -9.25 7.38
CA THR A 71 -2.15 -8.11 7.11
C THR A 71 -1.68 -7.35 5.88
N ALA A 72 -0.36 -7.13 5.72
CA ALA A 72 0.20 -6.53 4.51
C ALA A 72 -0.24 -7.26 3.23
N LYS A 73 -0.28 -8.60 3.24
CA LYS A 73 -0.76 -9.41 2.10
C LYS A 73 -2.22 -9.18 1.75
N LYS A 74 -3.10 -9.08 2.76
CA LYS A 74 -4.51 -8.77 2.53
C LYS A 74 -4.69 -7.40 1.88
N TRP A 75 -3.80 -6.46 2.16
CA TRP A 75 -3.84 -5.10 1.63
C TRP A 75 -3.11 -4.95 0.29
N SER A 76 -2.04 -5.69 0.04
CA SER A 76 -1.40 -5.75 -1.28
C SER A 76 -2.38 -6.26 -2.35
N ASP A 77 -3.25 -7.20 -2.00
CA ASP A 77 -4.29 -7.67 -2.93
C ASP A 77 -5.32 -6.56 -3.27
N LYS A 78 -5.58 -5.64 -2.32
CA LYS A 78 -6.46 -4.48 -2.52
C LYS A 78 -5.78 -3.33 -3.27
N MET A 79 -4.44 -3.29 -3.30
CA MET A 79 -3.68 -2.24 -3.98
C MET A 79 -4.05 -2.14 -5.48
N PHE A 80 -4.41 -3.26 -6.10
CA PHE A 80 -4.85 -3.26 -7.50
C PHE A 80 -6.27 -2.72 -7.72
N LEU A 81 -7.03 -2.45 -6.63
CA LEU A 81 -8.34 -1.80 -6.66
C LEU A 81 -8.25 -0.28 -6.52
N THR A 82 -7.04 0.29 -6.44
CA THR A 82 -6.80 1.72 -6.16
C THR A 82 -6.23 2.46 -7.38
N GLY A 83 -6.31 3.79 -7.37
CA GLY A 83 -5.55 4.65 -8.28
C GLY A 83 -5.71 4.33 -9.76
N PHE A 84 -6.94 4.14 -10.25
CA PHE A 84 -7.25 3.86 -11.67
C PHE A 84 -6.82 5.00 -12.60
N MET A 85 -6.65 6.21 -12.06
CA MET A 85 -6.19 7.39 -12.79
C MET A 85 -4.71 7.71 -12.53
N ARG A 86 -4.01 6.94 -11.67
CA ARG A 86 -2.57 7.11 -11.43
C ARG A 86 -1.78 6.51 -12.60
N ILE A 87 -0.64 7.12 -12.92
CA ILE A 87 0.30 6.55 -13.89
C ILE A 87 0.80 5.23 -13.34
N ASP A 88 0.75 4.18 -14.16
CA ASP A 88 1.23 2.86 -13.80
C ASP A 88 2.75 2.77 -13.99
N THR A 89 3.49 3.06 -12.91
CA THR A 89 4.96 3.07 -12.87
C THR A 89 5.57 1.77 -12.34
N GLY A 90 4.76 0.75 -12.04
CA GLY A 90 5.20 -0.53 -11.45
C GLY A 90 5.25 -0.58 -9.93
N GLU A 91 4.86 0.50 -9.25
CA GLU A 91 4.90 0.63 -7.79
C GLU A 91 4.00 -0.39 -7.07
N LYS A 92 2.79 -0.64 -7.61
CA LYS A 92 1.84 -1.62 -7.06
C LYS A 92 2.39 -3.04 -7.07
N GLU A 93 3.03 -3.43 -8.18
CA GLU A 93 3.72 -4.70 -8.29
C GLU A 93 4.92 -4.74 -7.35
N PHE A 94 5.69 -3.66 -7.25
CA PHE A 94 6.85 -3.62 -6.36
C PHE A 94 6.47 -3.83 -4.89
N ILE A 95 5.45 -3.12 -4.40
CA ILE A 95 4.89 -3.28 -3.05
C ILE A 95 4.44 -4.73 -2.82
N SER A 96 3.72 -5.32 -3.78
CA SER A 96 3.27 -6.71 -3.72
C SER A 96 4.44 -7.70 -3.70
N GLY A 97 5.52 -7.39 -4.42
CA GLY A 97 6.77 -8.16 -4.41
C GLY A 97 7.48 -8.11 -3.06
N LYS A 98 7.55 -6.92 -2.42
CA LYS A 98 8.10 -6.78 -1.06
C LYS A 98 7.32 -7.66 -0.07
N VAL A 99 5.98 -7.59 -0.11
CA VAL A 99 5.13 -8.39 0.78
C VAL A 99 5.32 -9.89 0.58
N ALA A 100 5.34 -10.35 -0.67
CA ALA A 100 5.58 -11.77 -0.98
C ALA A 100 6.98 -12.22 -0.51
N TYR A 101 7.99 -11.37 -0.66
CA TYR A 101 9.35 -11.67 -0.20
C TYR A 101 9.41 -11.85 1.32
N GLU A 102 8.81 -10.94 2.09
CA GLU A 102 8.79 -11.02 3.56
C GLU A 102 8.00 -12.23 4.09
N LEU A 103 7.02 -12.71 3.32
CA LEU A 103 6.29 -13.95 3.62
C LEU A 103 7.03 -15.23 3.21
N GLY A 104 8.16 -15.12 2.50
CA GLY A 104 8.90 -16.27 1.98
C GLY A 104 8.34 -16.85 0.68
N ASP A 105 7.36 -16.19 0.06
CA ASP A 105 6.79 -16.59 -1.23
C ASP A 105 7.70 -16.12 -2.39
N LEU A 106 8.94 -16.63 -2.41
CA LEU A 106 10.02 -16.11 -3.26
C LEU A 106 9.72 -16.16 -4.76
N VAL A 107 9.01 -17.19 -5.23
CA VAL A 107 8.60 -17.29 -6.65
C VAL A 107 7.70 -16.11 -7.03
N ILE A 108 6.67 -15.87 -6.22
CA ILE A 108 5.71 -14.78 -6.42
C ILE A 108 6.41 -13.42 -6.30
N ALA A 109 7.30 -13.26 -5.32
CA ALA A 109 8.07 -12.04 -5.15
C ALA A 109 8.88 -11.71 -6.42
N LYS A 110 9.54 -12.71 -7.00
CA LYS A 110 10.36 -12.52 -8.21
C LYS A 110 9.52 -12.18 -9.43
N GLU A 111 8.33 -12.76 -9.58
CA GLU A 111 7.38 -12.40 -10.63
C GLU A 111 6.95 -10.94 -10.51
N PHE A 112 6.53 -10.51 -9.32
CA PHE A 112 6.14 -9.11 -9.09
C PHE A 112 7.29 -8.13 -9.32
N PHE A 113 8.49 -8.43 -8.83
CA PHE A 113 9.68 -7.62 -9.08
C PHE A 113 10.04 -7.52 -10.57
N ASN A 114 9.83 -8.59 -11.36
CA ASN A 114 9.99 -8.53 -12.82
C ASN A 114 9.01 -7.54 -13.46
N PHE A 115 7.73 -7.59 -13.08
CA PHE A 115 6.73 -6.66 -13.61
C PHE A 115 7.02 -5.21 -13.22
N ALA A 116 7.35 -4.99 -11.95
CA ALA A 116 7.76 -3.69 -11.45
C ALA A 116 8.96 -3.15 -12.25
N ASN A 117 10.03 -3.94 -12.38
CA ASN A 117 11.23 -3.55 -13.11
C ASN A 117 10.96 -3.25 -14.59
N LYS A 118 10.08 -4.01 -15.25
CA LYS A 118 9.72 -3.78 -16.65
C LYS A 118 9.03 -2.41 -16.86
N LYS A 119 8.25 -1.95 -15.89
CA LYS A 119 7.53 -0.67 -15.94
C LYS A 119 8.38 0.50 -15.44
N SER A 120 9.16 0.25 -14.39
CA SER A 120 9.94 1.26 -13.69
C SER A 120 11.36 1.42 -14.22
N GLU A 121 11.86 0.49 -15.03
CA GLU A 121 13.25 0.42 -15.49
C GLU A 121 14.25 0.45 -14.32
N GLY A 122 13.91 -0.24 -13.22
CA GLY A 122 14.73 -0.30 -12.00
C GLY A 122 14.46 0.77 -10.95
N ARG A 123 13.77 1.87 -11.29
CA ARG A 123 13.48 2.97 -10.35
C ARG A 123 12.79 2.53 -9.05
N CYS A 124 11.91 1.53 -9.08
CA CYS A 124 11.25 1.03 -7.87
C CYS A 124 12.19 0.42 -6.83
N PHE A 125 13.44 0.09 -7.18
CA PHE A 125 14.44 -0.40 -6.22
C PHE A 125 15.32 0.71 -5.64
N GLU A 126 15.19 1.95 -6.12
CA GLU A 126 15.90 3.10 -5.57
C GLU A 126 15.35 3.40 -4.17
N ASP A 127 16.24 3.75 -3.23
CA ASP A 127 15.92 4.06 -1.82
C ASP A 127 15.22 2.96 -1.01
N GLU A 128 15.18 1.74 -1.53
CA GLU A 128 14.61 0.56 -0.86
C GLU A 128 15.68 -0.32 -0.21
N ASP A 129 15.25 -1.24 0.67
CA ASP A 129 16.17 -2.21 1.27
C ASP A 129 16.87 -3.03 0.17
N VAL A 130 18.21 -2.97 0.17
CA VAL A 130 19.08 -3.62 -0.81
C VAL A 130 18.83 -5.13 -0.94
N LYS A 131 18.21 -5.78 0.07
CA LYS A 131 17.85 -7.19 0.01
C LYS A 131 16.90 -7.50 -1.15
N TYR A 132 15.97 -6.62 -1.49
CA TYR A 132 15.01 -6.85 -2.57
C TYR A 132 15.71 -6.84 -3.93
N LEU A 133 16.61 -5.87 -4.17
CA LEU A 133 17.39 -5.80 -5.41
C LEU A 133 18.35 -6.98 -5.56
N LYS A 134 19.04 -7.37 -4.46
CA LYS A 134 19.92 -8.54 -4.44
C LYS A 134 19.16 -9.83 -4.76
N PHE A 135 18.00 -10.02 -4.15
CA PHE A 135 17.13 -11.16 -4.42
C PHE A 135 16.65 -11.17 -5.88
N PHE A 136 16.18 -10.03 -6.39
CA PHE A 136 15.72 -9.92 -7.76
C PHE A 136 16.78 -10.33 -8.79
N LYS A 137 18.03 -9.90 -8.58
CA LYS A 137 19.18 -10.20 -9.46
C LYS A 137 19.81 -11.58 -9.27
N SER A 138 19.42 -12.33 -8.24
CA SER A 138 19.97 -13.67 -7.94
C SER A 138 19.57 -14.75 -8.94
#